data_AF-A0AAV8XGK7-F1
#
_entry.id   AF-A0AAV8XGK7-F1
#
_cell.length_a   1.000
_cell.length_b   1.000
_cell.length_c   1.000
_cell.angle_alpha   90.00
_cell.angle_beta   90.00
_cell.angle_gamma   90.00
#
_symmetry.space_group_name_H-M   'P 1'
#
loop_
_entity.id
_entity.type
_entity.pdbx_description
1 polymer ?
#
loop_
_entity_poly.entity_id
_entity_poly.type
_entity_poly.pdbx_seq_one_letter_code
_entity_poly.pdbx_strand_id
1 'polypeptide(L)'
;MSELRIEDPAQFSNFLRMRPAEFEKLACKIGPFVAKQDTKFRKAISVQERLAVTLRFLASNKNSDSYASPSYLFRILKYTISSVI
;
A
#
# COMPACT_ATOMS: atom_id res chain seq x y z
N MET A 1 1.53 -2.30 -8.05
CA MET A 1 2.39 -1.31 -7.36
C MET A 1 3.57 -0.86 -8.22
N SER A 2 4.23 -1.78 -8.94
CA SER A 2 5.23 -1.42 -9.95
C SER A 2 4.65 -0.58 -11.10
N GLU A 3 3.40 -0.82 -11.52
CA GLU A 3 2.73 -0.02 -12.57
C GLU A 3 2.55 1.45 -12.17
N LEU A 4 2.15 1.72 -10.91
CA LEU A 4 1.94 3.09 -10.40
C LEU A 4 3.24 3.89 -10.24
N ARG A 5 4.40 3.21 -10.16
CA ARG A 5 5.71 3.84 -10.08
C ARG A 5 6.24 4.27 -11.45
N ILE A 6 5.70 3.70 -12.54
CA ILE A 6 6.26 3.82 -13.89
C ILE A 6 5.48 4.85 -14.72
N GLU A 7 4.18 5.03 -14.50
CA GLU A 7 3.37 5.89 -15.39
C GLU A 7 3.44 7.38 -15.06
N ASP A 8 3.48 7.79 -13.78
CA ASP A 8 3.61 9.21 -13.42
C ASP A 8 3.96 9.42 -11.92
N PRO A 9 5.17 9.94 -11.57
CA PRO A 9 5.54 10.23 -10.19
C PRO A 9 4.66 11.31 -9.53
N ALA A 10 4.00 12.17 -10.31
CA ALA A 10 3.03 13.13 -9.79
C ALA A 10 1.75 12.43 -9.34
N GLN A 11 1.26 11.45 -10.11
CA GLN A 11 0.11 10.63 -9.71
C GLN A 11 0.42 9.76 -8.49
N PHE A 12 1.61 9.16 -8.41
CA PHE A 12 2.04 8.43 -7.22
C PHE A 12 2.04 9.33 -5.98
N SER A 13 2.61 10.53 -6.11
CA SER A 13 2.67 11.51 -5.03
C SER A 13 1.28 11.99 -4.62
N ASN A 14 0.36 12.20 -5.56
CA ASN A 14 -1.03 12.57 -5.28
C ASN A 14 -1.82 11.41 -4.64
N PHE A 15 -1.56 10.18 -5.09
CA PHE A 15 -2.28 8.98 -4.66
C PHE A 15 -1.93 8.57 -3.22
N LEU A 16 -0.64 8.58 -2.87
CA LEU A 16 -0.13 8.23 -1.54
C LEU A 16 0.13 9.46 -0.66
N ARG A 17 -0.06 10.67 -1.18
CA ARG A 17 0.35 11.94 -0.53
C ARG A 17 1.82 11.94 -0.09
N MET A 18 2.67 11.18 -0.77
CA MET A 18 4.06 10.96 -0.41
C MET A 18 4.92 10.74 -1.66
N ARG A 19 6.09 11.37 -1.70
CA ARG A 19 7.04 11.21 -2.81
C ARG A 19 7.57 9.76 -2.89
N PRO A 20 7.81 9.21 -4.09
CA PRO A 20 8.35 7.86 -4.26
C PRO A 20 9.63 7.57 -3.45
N ALA A 21 10.56 8.53 -3.42
CA ALA A 21 11.82 8.38 -2.69
C ALA A 21 11.62 8.29 -1.16
N GLU A 22 10.66 9.03 -0.61
CA GLU A 22 10.33 8.97 0.82
C GLU A 22 9.60 7.67 1.16
N PHE A 23 8.74 7.21 0.26
CA PHE A 23 8.07 5.92 0.36
C PHE A 23 9.08 4.75 0.43
N GLU A 24 10.11 4.75 -0.42
CA GLU A 24 11.13 3.70 -0.42
C GLU A 24 11.99 3.73 0.84
N LYS A 25 12.41 4.91 1.29
CA LYS A 25 13.12 5.05 2.59
C LYS A 25 12.29 4.51 3.74
N LEU A 26 10.99 4.81 3.77
CA LEU A 26 10.08 4.30 4.80
C LEU A 26 9.94 2.78 4.70
N ALA A 27 9.79 2.24 3.49
CA ALA A 27 9.71 0.80 3.24
C ALA A 27 10.96 0.06 3.73
N CYS A 28 12.16 0.62 3.51
CA CYS A 28 13.41 0.03 4.02
C CYS A 28 13.46 0.05 5.56
N LYS A 29 13.00 1.14 6.20
CA LYS A 29 12.98 1.24 7.67
C LYS A 29 11.98 0.30 8.33
N ILE A 30 10.77 0.20 7.78
CA ILE A 30 9.71 -0.63 8.38
C ILE A 30 9.76 -2.08 7.92
N GLY A 31 10.39 -2.35 6.77
CA GLY A 31 10.52 -3.67 6.17
C GLY A 31 10.86 -4.80 7.14
N PRO A 32 11.89 -4.67 8.01
CA PRO A 32 12.21 -5.71 8.98
C PRO A 32 11.10 -5.97 10.02
N PHE A 33 10.23 -4.99 10.30
CA PHE A 33 9.14 -5.13 11.27
C PHE A 33 7.83 -5.63 10.66
N VAL A 34 7.61 -5.37 9.37
CA VAL A 34 6.34 -5.67 8.69
C VAL A 34 6.49 -6.73 7.59
N ALA A 35 7.68 -7.28 7.36
CA ALA A 35 7.87 -8.42 6.48
C ALA A 35 7.13 -9.64 7.05
N LYS A 36 6.17 -10.16 6.28
CA LYS A 36 5.58 -11.48 6.53
C LYS A 36 6.28 -12.51 5.65
N GLN A 37 6.46 -13.72 6.16
CA GLN A 37 7.03 -14.83 5.40
C GLN A 37 5.97 -15.48 4.52
N ASP A 38 6.41 -15.96 3.36
CA ASP A 38 5.57 -16.77 2.47
C ASP A 38 5.15 -18.06 3.18
N THR A 39 3.90 -18.46 2.97
CA THR A 39 3.40 -19.76 3.44
C THR A 39 3.19 -20.68 2.25
N LYS A 40 3.15 -22.00 2.50
CA LYS A 40 2.89 -23.01 1.45
C LYS A 40 1.58 -22.79 0.69
N PHE A 41 0.61 -22.10 1.29
CA PHE A 41 -0.71 -21.86 0.71
C PHE A 41 -0.85 -20.49 0.05
N ARG A 42 -0.04 -19.50 0.44
CA ARG A 42 -0.13 -18.12 -0.08
C ARG A 42 1.19 -17.40 0.04
N LYS A 43 1.57 -16.68 -1.04
CA LYS A 43 2.61 -15.65 -1.00
C LYS A 43 2.20 -14.52 -0.07
N ALA A 44 3.11 -14.10 0.78
CA ALA A 44 2.98 -12.93 1.61
C ALA A 44 2.87 -11.69 0.72
N ILE A 45 2.04 -10.74 1.15
CA ILE A 45 1.94 -9.43 0.52
C ILE A 45 3.26 -8.72 0.76
N SER A 46 3.84 -8.14 -0.29
CA SER A 46 5.12 -7.46 -0.16
C SER A 46 5.03 -6.31 0.85
N VAL A 47 6.14 -6.02 1.53
CA VAL A 47 6.24 -4.88 2.46
C VAL A 47 5.75 -3.59 1.79
N GLN A 48 6.13 -3.39 0.53
CA GLN A 48 5.75 -2.21 -0.24
C GLN A 48 4.24 -2.13 -0.45
N GLU A 49 3.59 -3.22 -0.85
CA GLU A 49 2.12 -3.25 -1.02
C GLU A 49 1.39 -3.05 0.30
N ARG A 50 1.86 -3.67 1.39
CA ARG A 50 1.29 -3.43 2.74
C ARG A 50 1.37 -1.95 3.10
N LEU A 51 2.54 -1.34 2.91
CA LEU A 51 2.78 0.06 3.22
C LEU A 51 1.89 0.99 2.38
N ALA A 52 1.76 0.72 1.08
CA ALA A 52 0.93 1.51 0.18
C ALA A 52 -0.57 1.42 0.55
N VAL A 53 -1.06 0.24 0.93
CA VAL A 53 -2.43 0.06 1.42
C VAL A 53 -2.66 0.87 2.70
N THR A 54 -1.75 0.78 3.66
CA THR A 54 -1.85 1.52 4.93
C THR A 54 -1.80 3.02 4.70
N LEU A 55 -0.85 3.53 3.90
CA LEU A 55 -0.77 4.95 3.59
C LEU A 55 -2.01 5.45 2.86
N ARG A 56 -2.56 4.68 1.90
CA ARG A 56 -3.80 5.05 1.22
C ARG A 56 -4.98 5.10 2.19
N PHE A 57 -5.06 4.14 3.12
CA PHE A 57 -6.07 4.14 4.18
C PHE A 57 -5.94 5.36 5.10
N LEU A 58 -4.71 5.72 5.50
CA LEU A 58 -4.45 6.91 6.33
C LEU A 58 -4.70 8.23 5.58
N ALA A 59 -4.41 8.29 4.27
CA ALA A 59 -4.62 9.45 3.43
C ALA A 59 -6.12 9.67 3.11
N SER A 60 -6.89 8.59 3.05
CA SER A 60 -8.36 8.60 3.00
C SER A 60 -8.90 9.00 4.37
N ASN A 61 -8.91 10.30 4.66
CA ASN A 61 -9.60 10.88 5.82
C ASN A 61 -10.98 10.20 6.03
N LYS A 62 -11.32 9.86 7.27
CA LYS A 62 -12.58 9.21 7.68
C LYS A 62 -13.88 9.90 7.20
N ASN A 63 -13.84 11.10 6.63
CA ASN A 63 -15.04 11.90 6.40
C ASN A 63 -15.46 12.20 4.94
N SER A 64 -14.72 11.80 3.90
CA SER A 64 -15.21 11.98 2.52
C SER A 64 -14.34 11.21 1.54
N ASP A 65 -14.75 10.00 1.14
CA ASP A 65 -15.32 9.78 -0.20
C ASP A 65 -15.59 8.29 -0.42
N SER A 66 -16.76 8.00 -0.96
CA SER A 66 -17.32 6.65 -1.12
C SER A 66 -16.72 5.87 -2.30
N TYR A 67 -15.52 6.19 -2.79
CA TYR A 67 -15.06 5.65 -4.07
C TYR A 67 -13.60 5.16 -4.02
N ALA A 68 -13.47 3.87 -4.35
CA ALA A 68 -12.27 3.03 -4.34
C ALA A 68 -11.78 2.58 -2.96
N SER A 69 -12.47 1.57 -2.41
CA SER A 69 -11.90 0.70 -1.37
C SER A 69 -10.48 0.28 -1.80
N PRO A 70 -9.47 0.30 -0.90
CA PRO A 70 -8.09 -0.12 -1.20
C PRO A 70 -8.03 -1.49 -1.90
N SER A 71 -9.06 -2.31 -1.68
CA SER A 71 -9.29 -3.58 -2.33
C SER A 71 -9.26 -3.53 -3.87
N TYR A 72 -9.93 -2.55 -4.46
CA TYR A 72 -10.02 -2.40 -5.92
C TYR A 72 -8.71 -1.88 -6.51
N LEU A 73 -7.99 -1.04 -5.75
CA LEU A 73 -6.75 -0.40 -6.19
C LEU A 73 -5.55 -1.35 -6.11
N PHE A 74 -5.48 -2.17 -5.06
CA PHE A 74 -4.39 -3.10 -4.85
C PHE A 74 -4.70 -4.52 -5.34
N ARG A 75 -5.91 -4.78 -5.86
CA ARG A 75 -6.44 -6.14 -6.17
C ARG A 75 -6.30 -7.10 -4.98
N ILE A 76 -6.39 -6.55 -3.77
CA ILE A 76 -6.33 -7.29 -2.50
C ILE A 76 -7.75 -7.44 -1.96
N LEU A 77 -8.12 -8.62 -1.47
CA LEU A 77 -9.45 -8.84 -0.90
C LEU A 77 -9.64 -8.03 0.41
N LYS A 78 -10.86 -7.51 0.65
CA LYS A 78 -11.20 -6.68 1.83
C LYS A 78 -10.75 -7.29 3.16
N TYR A 79 -10.94 -8.61 3.35
CA TYR A 79 -10.53 -9.31 4.57
C TYR A 79 -9.01 -9.34 4.76
N THR A 80 -8.24 -9.33 3.67
CA THR A 80 -6.77 -9.30 3.73
C THR A 80 -6.29 -7.90 4.14
N ILE A 81 -6.97 -6.84 3.71
CA ILE A 81 -6.67 -5.46 4.12
C ILE A 81 -6.88 -5.29 5.61
N SER A 82 -7.96 -5.86 6.17
CA SER A 82 -8.23 -5.86 7.61
C SER A 82 -7.19 -6.61 8.44
N SER A 83 -6.37 -7.49 7.84
CA SER A 83 -5.27 -8.20 8.52
C SER A 83 -3.92 -7.49 8.35
N VAL A 84 -3.88 -6.46 7.50
CA VAL A 84 -2.67 -5.69 7.19
C VAL A 84 -2.63 -4.37 7.97
N ILE A 85 -3.79 -3.69 8.08
CA ILE A 85 -4.05 -2.53 8.95
C ILE A 85 -4.17 -3.01 10.39
#